data_AF-A0A2V7HDC1-F1
#
_entry.id   AF-A0A2V7HDC1-F1
#
_cell.length_a   1.000
_cell.length_b   1.000
_cell.length_c   1.000
_cell.angle_alpha   90.00
_cell.angle_beta   90.00
_cell.angle_gamma   90.00
#
_symmetry.space_group_name_H-M   'P 1'
#
loop_
_entity.id
_entity.type
_entity.pdbx_description
1 polymer ?
#
loop_
_entity_poly.entity_id
_entity_poly.type
_entity_poly.pdbx_seq_one_letter_code
_entity_poly.pdbx_strand_id
1 'polypeptide(L)' 'MLGKYDRIRGKRTQALYALRGGSCGNCDTAVPLQRRNIMSVSGQIEVCEACGVLLYAEG' A
#
# COMPACT_ATOMS: atom_id res chain seq x y z
N MET A 1 1.02 -21.38 -18.98
CA MET A 1 1.38 -20.10 -18.33
C MET A 1 0.65 -19.99 -17.00
N LEU A 2 1.33 -20.27 -15.88
CA LEU A 2 0.83 -20.10 -14.50
C LEU A 2 0.62 -18.62 -14.09
N GLY A 3 0.41 -17.69 -15.02
CA GLY A 3 0.45 -16.25 -14.74
C GLY A 3 -0.84 -15.64 -14.18
N LYS A 4 -1.97 -16.39 -14.20
CA LYS A 4 -3.30 -15.86 -13.84
C LYS A 4 -3.92 -16.48 -12.59
N TYR A 5 -3.45 -17.65 -12.14
CA TYR A 5 -4.09 -18.39 -11.03
C TYR A 5 -3.43 -18.16 -9.66
N ASP A 6 -2.18 -17.71 -9.59
CA ASP A 6 -1.45 -17.57 -8.31
C ASP A 6 -1.54 -16.20 -7.62
N ARG A 7 -1.97 -15.12 -8.30
CA ARG A 7 -1.86 -13.78 -7.67
C ARG A 7 -3.02 -13.37 -6.78
N ILE A 8 -4.19 -14.00 -6.91
CA ILE A 8 -5.41 -13.53 -6.23
C ILE A 8 -5.74 -14.36 -4.98
N ARG A 9 -5.06 -15.50 -4.77
CA ARG A 9 -5.52 -16.53 -3.84
C ARG A 9 -4.56 -16.75 -2.67
N GLY A 10 -4.48 -15.77 -1.77
CA GLY A 10 -4.09 -16.07 -0.39
C GLY A 10 -3.47 -14.91 0.36
N LYS A 11 -4.05 -14.61 1.53
CA LYS A 11 -3.46 -13.82 2.62
C LYS A 11 -3.53 -12.30 2.50
N ARG A 12 -4.74 -11.74 2.48
CA ARG A 12 -4.96 -10.46 3.20
C ARG A 12 -5.06 -10.74 4.70
N THR A 13 -3.97 -11.25 5.29
CA THR A 13 -3.89 -11.46 6.75
C THR A 13 -3.69 -10.15 7.48
N GLN A 14 -3.19 -9.14 6.77
CA GLN A 14 -2.93 -7.81 7.27
C GLN A 14 -3.54 -6.80 6.30
N ALA A 15 -4.35 -5.88 6.83
CA ALA A 15 -5.00 -4.82 6.06
C ALA A 15 -4.20 -3.51 6.08
N LEU A 16 -3.17 -3.41 6.94
CA LEU A 16 -2.35 -2.21 7.17
C LEU A 16 -0.88 -2.48 6.82
N TYR A 17 -0.32 -1.69 5.91
CA TYR A 17 1.06 -1.81 5.43
C TYR A 17 1.79 -0.47 5.55
N ALA A 18 3.10 -0.51 5.78
CA ALA A 18 3.95 0.68 5.71
C ALA A 18 4.18 1.10 4.24
N LEU A 19 4.35 2.40 4.02
CA LEU A 19 4.94 2.93 2.79
C LEU A 19 6.38 2.45 2.63
N ARG A 20 6.75 1.95 1.45
CA ARG A 20 8.12 1.51 1.14
C ARG A 20 8.75 2.43 0.10
N GLY A 21 9.65 3.32 0.50
CA GLY A 21 10.39 4.19 -0.44
C GLY A 21 9.49 5.02 -1.38
N GLY A 22 8.23 5.25 -0.99
CA GLY A 22 7.23 5.95 -1.78
C GLY A 22 6.26 5.06 -2.58
N SER A 23 6.30 3.74 -2.43
CA SER A 23 5.32 2.80 -2.98
C SER A 23 4.51 2.08 -1.88
N CYS A 24 3.40 1.47 -2.28
CA CYS A 24 2.58 0.64 -1.42
C CYS A 24 3.36 -0.61 -0.98
N GLY A 25 3.49 -0.85 0.32
CA GLY A 25 4.17 -2.04 0.85
C GLY A 25 3.52 -3.39 0.53
N ASN A 26 2.33 -3.41 -0.10
CA ASN A 26 1.63 -4.63 -0.50
C ASN A 26 1.67 -4.92 -2.01
N CYS A 27 1.37 -3.93 -2.85
CA CYS A 27 1.27 -4.13 -4.31
C CYS A 27 2.35 -3.39 -5.10
N ASP A 28 3.33 -2.80 -4.42
CA ASP A 28 4.47 -2.06 -4.97
C ASP A 28 4.09 -0.88 -5.89
N THR A 29 2.81 -0.48 -5.91
CA THR A 29 2.38 0.65 -6.73
C THR A 29 2.86 1.97 -6.13
N ALA A 30 3.41 2.84 -6.97
CA ALA A 30 3.86 4.17 -6.55
C ALA A 30 2.70 4.96 -5.94
N VAL A 31 2.93 5.52 -4.75
CA VAL A 31 1.95 6.36 -4.07
C VAL A 31 2.22 7.83 -4.39
N PRO A 32 1.21 8.61 -4.82
CA PRO A 32 1.39 10.02 -5.16
C PRO A 32 2.05 10.83 -4.03
N LEU A 33 2.91 11.79 -4.40
CA LEU A 33 3.65 12.62 -3.43
C LEU A 33 2.73 13.34 -2.44
N GLN A 34 1.60 13.87 -2.92
CA GLN A 34 0.63 14.57 -2.08
C GLN A 34 0.11 13.68 -0.95
N ARG A 35 -0.25 12.42 -1.24
CA ARG A 35 -0.74 11.47 -0.23
C ARG A 35 0.37 11.03 0.72
N ARG A 36 1.60 10.85 0.22
CA ARG A 36 2.78 10.60 1.06
C ARG A 36 3.03 11.73 2.04
N ASN A 37 2.92 12.98 1.58
CA ASN A 37 3.08 14.15 2.43
C ASN A 37 1.96 14.23 3.48
N ILE A 38 0.71 13.95 3.11
CA ILE A 38 -0.40 13.87 4.07
C ILE A 38 -0.08 12.83 5.14
N MET A 39 0.21 11.58 4.77
CA MET A 39 0.55 10.53 5.73
C MET A 39 1.75 10.89 6.62
N SER A 40 2.77 11.55 6.07
CA SER A 40 3.99 11.92 6.81
C SER A 40 3.76 13.10 7.77
N VAL A 41 2.89 14.05 7.39
CA VAL A 41 2.65 15.28 8.17
C VAL A 41 1.54 15.07 9.20
N SER A 42 0.45 14.39 8.84
CA SER A 42 -0.71 14.21 9.71
C SER A 42 -0.71 12.88 10.47
N GLY A 43 0.17 11.94 10.11
CA GLY A 43 0.14 10.57 10.63
C GLY A 43 -1.13 9.81 10.23
N GLN A 44 -1.89 10.30 9.25
CA GLN A 44 -3.12 9.66 8.81
C GLN A 44 -2.84 8.35 8.07
N ILE A 45 -3.78 7.43 8.22
CA ILE A 45 -3.82 6.17 7.46
C ILE A 45 -4.61 6.43 6.17
N GLU A 46 -4.04 6.07 5.04
CA GLU A 46 -4.60 6.29 3.70
C GLU A 46 -4.82 4.97 2.97
N VAL A 47 -5.79 4.91 2.05
CA VAL A 47 -6.06 3.67 1.28
C VAL A 47 -5.26 3.66 -0.03
N CYS A 48 -4.51 2.60 -0.30
CA CYS A 48 -3.85 2.41 -1.59
C CYS A 48 -4.86 2.39 -2.75
N GLU A 49 -4.73 3.30 -3.71
CA GLU A 49 -5.62 3.40 -4.88
C GLU A 49 -5.56 2.17 -5.81
N ALA A 50 -4.48 1.40 -5.78
CA ALA A 50 -4.28 0.26 -6.69
C ALA A 50 -4.78 -1.07 -6.13
N CYS A 51 -4.60 -1.33 -4.83
CA CYS A 51 -4.97 -2.61 -4.21
C CYS A 51 -5.96 -2.51 -3.04
N GLY A 52 -6.27 -1.31 -2.57
CA GLY A 52 -7.26 -1.05 -1.53
C GLY A 52 -6.83 -1.38 -0.10
N VAL A 53 -5.54 -1.64 0.16
CA VAL A 53 -5.03 -1.81 1.53
C VAL A 53 -4.85 -0.46 2.24
N LEU A 54 -4.84 -0.46 3.56
CA LEU A 54 -4.49 0.70 4.37
C LEU A 54 -2.97 0.88 4.41
N LEU A 55 -2.54 2.13 4.32
CA LEU A 55 -1.15 2.57 4.29
C LEU A 55 -0.89 3.60 5.37
N TYR A 56 0.28 3.52 5.99
CA TYR A 56 0.79 4.55 6.90
C TYR A 56 2.24 4.90 6.53
N ALA A 57 2.68 6.11 6.90
CA ALA A 57 4.09 6.47 6.84
C ALA A 57 4.79 5.92 8.09
N GLU A 58 5.84 5.10 7.91
CA GLU A 58 6.82 4.90 8.99
C GLU A 58 7.55 6.23 9.16
N GLY A 59 7.28 6.89 10.30
CA GLY A 59 7.89 8.16 10.67
C GLY A 59 9.37 8.05 11.02
#